data_AF-A0A2R8FCP5-F1
#
_entry.id   AF-A0A2R8FCP5-F1
#
_cell.length_a   1.000
_cell.length_b   1.000
_cell.length_c   1.000
_cell.angle_alpha   90.00
_cell.angle_beta   90.00
_cell.angle_gamma   90.00
#
_symmetry.space_group_name_H-M   'P 1'
#
loop_
_entity.id
_entity.type
_entity.pdbx_description
1 polymer ?
#
loop_
_entity_poly.entity_id
_entity_poly.type
_entity_poly.pdbx_seq_one_letter_code
_entity_poly.pdbx_strand_id
1 'polypeptide(L)'
;MTYVPDSRTRLSYPINITGSQPPVIMFSSNNARIAWERRLNHPRLFKIIKIIWNIVKLIICTILLIPLGIFWVLEKLCQFAILPASFISERLSPKTVENIKISSNSNLQHLLNVKEISSFKHVVMQYDDLTIDSLSIEIPNAHPNRWILFSQGNCGTIEKHFNEESDVLELAKATRSNILMFNYPGVMSSRGSVTRENLIKSYQACVRYLRDENQGPKANQIIAYGYSLGTSIQAAALDREITDGSDKIKWILIKDRGPRSFADVAFQFYKPLACIVKLLGWNIDSTKYSEKLLCPEIFIYNSDNNDNLIGDGLFNKETCFAAPFLDPDRKKPPGNKIPVPEQELLHYDSLSTSALSRVAKIVSEYLDAED
;
A
#
# COMPACT_ATOMS: atom_id res chain seq x y z
N MET A 1 4.80 22.60 -43.25
CA MET A 1 6.01 22.35 -42.45
C MET A 1 5.77 21.13 -41.61
N THR A 2 6.29 20.00 -42.05
CA THR A 2 6.15 18.69 -41.42
C THR A 2 7.17 18.60 -40.28
N TYR A 3 6.66 18.57 -39.04
CA TYR A 3 7.48 18.39 -37.85
C TYR A 3 7.99 16.94 -37.83
N VAL A 4 9.27 16.75 -38.13
CA VAL A 4 9.98 15.47 -37.98
C VAL A 4 10.57 15.48 -36.56
N PRO A 5 10.14 14.58 -35.66
CA PRO A 5 10.72 14.52 -34.32
C PRO A 5 12.17 14.06 -34.42
N ASP A 6 13.06 14.81 -33.76
CA ASP A 6 14.48 14.49 -33.64
C ASP A 6 14.66 13.15 -32.91
N SER A 7 15.11 12.13 -33.64
CA SER A 7 15.31 10.76 -33.16
C SER A 7 16.58 10.58 -32.31
N ARG A 8 17.16 11.66 -31.79
CA ARG A 8 18.45 11.64 -31.06
C ARG A 8 18.41 12.08 -29.60
N THR A 9 17.24 12.23 -28.99
CA THR A 9 17.12 12.12 -27.52
C THR A 9 16.74 10.68 -27.16
N ARG A 10 17.73 9.79 -27.21
CA ARG A 10 17.63 8.53 -26.46
C ARG A 10 17.53 8.90 -24.99
N LEU A 11 16.32 8.86 -24.43
CA LEU A 11 16.08 8.84 -22.99
C LEU A 11 16.77 7.57 -22.46
N SER A 12 18.04 7.71 -22.11
CA SER A 12 18.83 6.65 -21.50
C SER A 12 18.37 6.48 -20.06
N TYR A 13 17.32 5.69 -19.85
CA TYR A 13 17.06 5.05 -18.58
C TYR A 13 17.49 3.59 -18.66
N PRO A 14 18.77 3.25 -18.42
CA PRO A 14 19.06 1.95 -17.90
C PRO A 14 18.70 2.01 -16.41
N ILE A 15 17.46 1.69 -16.04
CA ILE A 15 17.24 1.20 -14.67
C ILE A 15 17.80 -0.23 -14.63
N ASN A 16 19.13 -0.33 -14.74
CA ASN A 16 19.88 -1.50 -14.31
C ASN A 16 19.80 -1.51 -12.78
N ILE A 17 18.71 -2.07 -12.24
CA ILE A 17 18.62 -2.44 -10.81
C ILE A 17 19.71 -3.47 -10.45
N THR A 18 20.47 -3.96 -11.43
CA THR A 18 21.56 -4.90 -11.26
C THR A 18 22.87 -4.28 -10.76
N GLY A 19 22.95 -2.96 -10.47
CA GLY A 19 24.23 -2.36 -10.05
C GLY A 19 24.22 -1.14 -9.11
N SER A 20 23.17 -0.31 -9.06
CA SER A 20 23.14 0.83 -8.14
C SER A 20 22.48 0.47 -6.82
N GLN A 21 23.13 0.80 -5.70
CA GLN A 21 22.52 0.67 -4.38
C GLN A 21 21.25 1.53 -4.30
N PRO A 22 20.21 1.07 -3.57
CA PRO A 22 18.99 1.83 -3.39
C PRO A 22 19.33 3.19 -2.76
N PRO A 23 18.74 4.31 -3.25
CA PRO A 23 19.06 5.66 -2.78
C PRO A 23 18.69 5.90 -1.31
N VAL A 24 17.80 5.08 -0.75
CA VAL A 24 17.35 5.18 0.64
C VAL A 24 17.53 3.82 1.30
N ILE A 25 18.32 3.78 2.38
CA ILE A 25 18.58 2.55 3.15
C ILE A 25 18.15 2.80 4.60
N MET A 26 17.24 1.96 5.06
CA MET A 26 16.59 2.07 6.37
C MET A 26 16.58 0.71 7.06
N PHE A 27 16.55 0.75 8.39
CA PHE A 27 16.47 -0.45 9.22
C PHE A 27 15.47 -0.26 10.34
N SER A 28 14.64 -1.27 10.59
CA SER A 28 13.66 -1.28 11.68
C SER A 28 14.31 -1.27 13.06
N SER A 29 15.57 -1.71 13.16
CA SER A 29 16.35 -1.72 14.40
C SER A 29 17.85 -1.77 14.12
N ASN A 30 18.67 -1.45 15.13
CA ASN A 30 20.12 -1.62 15.05
C ASN A 30 20.52 -3.08 14.80
N ASN A 31 19.77 -4.05 15.33
CA ASN A 31 20.00 -5.47 15.08
C ASN A 31 19.76 -5.84 13.61
N ALA A 32 18.72 -5.28 12.99
CA ALA A 32 18.45 -5.48 11.57
C ALA A 32 19.58 -4.89 10.70
N ARG A 33 20.08 -3.69 11.05
CA ARG A 33 21.25 -3.08 10.41
C ARG A 33 22.49 -3.97 10.49
N ILE A 34 22.87 -4.38 11.71
CA ILE A 34 24.04 -5.27 11.92
C ILE A 34 23.87 -6.58 11.16
N ALA A 35 22.67 -7.17 11.15
CA ALA A 35 22.40 -8.40 10.42
C ALA A 35 22.56 -8.20 8.90
N TRP A 36 22.14 -7.06 8.36
CA TRP A 36 22.31 -6.71 6.96
C TRP A 36 23.78 -6.46 6.60
N GLU A 37 24.52 -5.70 7.41
CA GLU A 37 25.95 -5.44 7.22
C GLU A 37 26.77 -6.74 7.22
N ARG A 38 26.45 -7.66 8.14
CA ARG A 38 27.06 -8.99 8.19
C ARG A 38 26.79 -9.79 6.90
N ARG A 39 25.58 -9.70 6.33
CA ARG A 39 25.25 -10.38 5.07
C ARG A 39 26.06 -9.82 3.90
N LEU A 40 26.22 -8.50 3.84
CA LEU A 40 27.04 -7.84 2.81
C LEU A 40 28.51 -8.18 2.93
N ASN A 41 29.05 -8.21 4.15
CA ASN A 41 30.47 -8.50 4.38
C ASN A 41 30.82 -9.99 4.19
N HIS A 42 29.84 -10.90 4.34
CA HIS A 42 30.06 -12.34 4.25
C HIS A 42 29.05 -13.06 3.34
N PRO A 43 28.94 -12.69 2.05
CA PRO A 43 27.89 -13.21 1.16
C PRO A 43 28.00 -14.72 0.94
N ARG A 44 29.23 -15.26 0.90
CA ARG A 44 29.47 -16.71 0.76
C ARG A 44 28.98 -17.49 1.99
N LEU A 45 29.25 -16.99 3.19
CA LEU A 45 28.81 -17.63 4.44
C LEU A 45 27.29 -17.71 4.51
N PHE A 46 26.60 -16.59 4.25
CA PHE A 46 25.13 -16.57 4.28
C PHE A 46 24.50 -17.42 3.16
N LYS A 47 25.16 -17.52 1.99
CA LYS A 47 24.74 -18.46 0.95
C LYS A 47 24.84 -19.91 1.43
N ILE A 48 25.94 -20.28 2.12
CA ILE A 48 26.11 -21.63 2.71
C ILE A 48 25.07 -21.88 3.79
N ILE A 49 24.86 -20.95 4.72
CA ILE A 49 23.86 -21.07 5.79
C ILE A 49 22.46 -21.25 5.19
N LYS A 50 22.11 -20.49 4.13
CA LYS A 50 20.83 -20.63 3.43
C LYS A 50 20.68 -22.02 2.80
N ILE A 51 21.74 -22.58 2.22
CA ILE A 51 21.73 -23.95 1.67
C ILE A 51 21.54 -24.97 2.79
N ILE A 52 22.30 -24.88 3.88
CA ILE A 52 22.18 -25.78 5.03
C ILE A 52 20.76 -25.72 5.60
N TRP A 53 20.21 -24.52 5.78
CA TRP A 53 18.84 -24.33 6.28
C TRP A 53 17.79 -24.93 5.34
N ASN A 54 17.97 -24.80 4.03
CA ASN A 54 17.09 -25.44 3.05
C ASN A 54 17.18 -26.98 3.11
N ILE A 55 18.37 -27.56 3.35
CA ILE A 55 18.53 -29.01 3.54
C ILE A 55 17.86 -29.47 4.83
N VAL A 56 18.06 -28.75 5.93
CA VAL A 56 17.39 -29.05 7.21
C VAL A 56 15.87 -28.98 7.05
N LYS A 57 15.35 -27.93 6.40
CA LYS A 57 13.93 -27.83 6.05
C LYS A 57 13.46 -29.02 5.21
N LEU A 58 14.25 -29.44 4.21
CA LEU A 58 13.92 -30.61 3.40
C LEU A 58 13.86 -31.88 4.24
N ILE A 59 14.82 -32.15 5.12
CA ILE A 59 14.84 -33.33 6.00
C ILE A 59 13.63 -33.33 6.95
N ILE A 60 13.37 -32.19 7.61
CA ILE A 60 12.22 -32.03 8.50
C ILE A 60 10.91 -32.18 7.72
N CYS A 61 10.80 -31.58 6.54
CA CYS A 61 9.68 -31.77 5.64
C CYS A 61 9.53 -33.24 5.27
N THR A 62 10.58 -33.95 4.87
CA THR A 62 10.53 -35.38 4.53
C THR A 62 10.00 -36.24 5.67
N ILE A 63 10.34 -35.93 6.92
CA ILE A 63 9.88 -36.67 8.10
C ILE A 63 8.43 -36.29 8.48
N LEU A 64 8.00 -35.05 8.19
CA LEU A 64 6.69 -34.49 8.53
C LEU A 64 5.84 -34.19 7.27
N LEU A 65 6.01 -35.00 6.22
CA LEU A 65 5.76 -34.67 4.80
C LEU A 65 4.32 -34.28 4.44
N ILE A 66 3.34 -34.76 5.20
CA ILE A 66 1.94 -34.46 4.90
C ILE A 66 1.49 -33.17 5.60
N PRO A 67 1.61 -33.01 6.95
CA PRO A 67 1.17 -31.77 7.60
C PRO A 67 1.91 -30.52 7.15
N LEU A 68 3.25 -30.58 6.98
CA LEU A 68 4.03 -29.42 6.55
C LEU A 68 3.82 -29.07 5.08
N GLY A 69 3.68 -30.08 4.22
CA GLY A 69 3.37 -29.87 2.80
C GLY A 69 2.02 -29.17 2.63
N ILE A 70 0.99 -29.64 3.35
CA ILE A 70 -0.34 -29.01 3.36
C ILE A 70 -0.25 -27.57 3.89
N PHE A 71 0.45 -27.35 5.01
CA PHE A 71 0.63 -26.00 5.58
C PHE A 71 1.26 -25.04 4.57
N TRP A 72 2.32 -25.46 3.87
CA TRP A 72 2.99 -24.65 2.86
C TRP A 72 2.08 -24.33 1.66
N VAL A 73 1.31 -25.31 1.17
CA VAL A 73 0.32 -25.08 0.10
C VAL A 73 -0.74 -24.08 0.55
N LEU A 74 -1.28 -24.24 1.76
CA LEU A 74 -2.28 -23.33 2.31
C LEU A 74 -1.73 -21.91 2.50
N GLU A 75 -0.46 -21.77 2.92
CA GLU A 75 0.23 -20.49 2.99
C GLU A 75 0.31 -19.82 1.62
N LYS A 76 0.67 -20.56 0.58
CA LYS A 76 0.72 -20.03 -0.80
C LYS A 76 -0.66 -19.69 -1.36
N LEU A 77 -1.70 -20.46 -1.03
CA LEU A 77 -3.07 -20.13 -1.39
C LEU A 77 -3.55 -18.85 -0.70
N CYS A 78 -3.24 -18.66 0.59
CA CYS A 78 -3.56 -17.43 1.30
C CYS A 78 -2.80 -16.23 0.72
N GLN A 79 -1.51 -16.39 0.43
CA GLN A 79 -0.70 -15.37 -0.23
C GLN A 79 -1.32 -14.98 -1.58
N PHE A 80 -1.72 -15.96 -2.40
CA PHE A 80 -2.34 -15.72 -3.70
C PHE A 80 -3.71 -15.03 -3.59
N ALA A 81 -4.53 -15.42 -2.61
CA ALA A 81 -5.83 -14.80 -2.39
C ALA A 81 -5.71 -13.33 -1.90
N ILE A 82 -4.72 -13.05 -1.06
CA ILE A 82 -4.51 -11.72 -0.46
C ILE A 82 -3.76 -10.78 -1.39
N LEU A 83 -2.73 -11.24 -2.10
CA LEU A 83 -1.90 -10.44 -3.00
C LEU A 83 -1.60 -11.19 -4.32
N PRO A 84 -2.62 -11.42 -5.16
CA PRO A 84 -2.44 -12.07 -6.46
C PRO A 84 -1.45 -11.31 -7.37
N ALA A 85 -1.35 -9.99 -7.21
CA ALA A 85 -0.40 -9.15 -7.97
C ALA A 85 1.05 -9.65 -7.87
N SER A 86 1.47 -10.21 -6.73
CA SER A 86 2.84 -10.71 -6.58
C SER A 86 3.08 -11.94 -7.47
N PHE A 87 2.11 -12.86 -7.49
CA PHE A 87 2.19 -14.08 -8.30
C PHE A 87 2.12 -13.78 -9.79
N ILE A 88 1.25 -12.84 -10.19
CA ILE A 88 1.16 -12.38 -11.57
C ILE A 88 2.51 -11.79 -11.99
N SER A 89 3.06 -10.87 -11.18
CA SER A 89 4.34 -10.20 -11.44
C SER A 89 5.51 -11.19 -11.62
N GLU A 90 5.59 -12.21 -10.75
CA GLU A 90 6.63 -13.26 -10.84
C GLU A 90 6.56 -14.07 -12.14
N ARG A 91 5.38 -14.17 -12.77
CA ARG A 91 5.17 -14.91 -14.01
C ARG A 91 5.31 -14.07 -15.28
N LEU A 92 5.40 -12.75 -15.16
CA LEU A 92 5.60 -11.88 -16.32
C LEU A 92 7.01 -12.06 -16.87
N SER A 93 7.13 -12.10 -18.20
CA SER A 93 8.45 -12.10 -18.85
C SER A 93 9.16 -10.76 -18.58
N PRO A 94 10.51 -10.72 -18.53
CA PRO A 94 11.25 -9.46 -18.36
C PRO A 94 10.85 -8.39 -19.39
N LYS A 95 10.62 -8.80 -20.64
CA LYS A 95 10.15 -7.90 -21.72
C LYS A 95 8.74 -7.36 -21.45
N THR A 96 7.84 -8.18 -20.90
CA THR A 96 6.49 -7.72 -20.53
C THR A 96 6.55 -6.70 -19.40
N VAL A 97 7.36 -6.96 -18.37
CA VAL A 97 7.57 -6.00 -17.26
C VAL A 97 8.14 -4.68 -17.79
N GLU A 98 9.14 -4.74 -18.67
CA GLU A 98 9.72 -3.55 -19.31
C GLU A 98 8.68 -2.76 -20.11
N ASN A 99 7.86 -3.43 -20.94
CA ASN A 99 6.80 -2.78 -21.70
C ASN A 99 5.76 -2.09 -20.80
N ILE A 100 5.35 -2.72 -19.70
CA ILE A 100 4.41 -2.14 -18.74
C ILE A 100 5.00 -0.85 -18.13
N LYS A 101 6.29 -0.88 -17.77
CA LYS A 101 6.98 0.30 -17.24
C LYS A 101 7.13 1.42 -18.26
N ILE A 102 7.45 1.09 -19.51
CA ILE A 102 7.52 2.07 -20.60
C ILE A 102 6.15 2.73 -20.81
N SER A 103 5.07 1.95 -20.81
CA SER A 103 3.71 2.47 -20.92
C SER A 103 3.36 3.40 -19.77
N SER A 104 3.61 2.97 -18.53
CA SER A 104 3.36 3.78 -17.32
C SER A 104 4.16 5.09 -17.34
N ASN A 105 5.45 5.03 -17.67
CA ASN A 105 6.29 6.23 -17.80
C ASN A 105 5.80 7.17 -18.90
N SER A 106 5.31 6.64 -20.02
CA SER A 106 4.75 7.45 -21.10
C SER A 106 3.51 8.22 -20.64
N ASN A 107 2.66 7.58 -19.83
CA ASN A 107 1.48 8.22 -19.23
C ASN A 107 1.86 9.29 -18.19
N LEU A 108 2.85 9.02 -17.33
CA LEU A 108 3.38 10.03 -16.40
C LEU A 108 4.01 11.22 -17.14
N GLN A 109 4.74 10.98 -18.23
CA GLN A 109 5.26 12.05 -19.09
C GLN A 109 4.14 12.84 -19.76
N HIS A 110 3.05 12.18 -20.17
CA HIS A 110 1.87 12.87 -20.67
C HIS A 110 1.28 13.81 -19.61
N LEU A 111 1.04 13.32 -18.38
CA LEU A 111 0.55 14.12 -17.25
C LEU A 111 1.47 15.31 -16.94
N LEU A 112 2.79 15.12 -17.02
CA LEU A 112 3.77 16.19 -16.85
C LEU A 112 3.63 17.25 -17.96
N ASN A 113 3.48 16.83 -19.22
CA ASN A 113 3.35 17.72 -20.37
C ASN A 113 2.06 18.55 -20.34
N VAL A 114 0.95 17.94 -19.89
CA VAL A 114 -0.33 18.66 -19.70
C VAL A 114 -0.40 19.41 -18.37
N LYS A 115 0.68 19.41 -17.58
CA LYS A 115 0.83 20.11 -16.29
C LYS A 115 -0.15 19.64 -15.21
N GLU A 116 -0.61 18.39 -15.29
CA GLU A 116 -1.40 17.74 -14.24
C GLU A 116 -0.53 17.36 -13.04
N ILE A 117 0.76 17.11 -13.30
CA ILE A 117 1.80 16.90 -12.28
C ILE A 117 2.99 17.85 -12.55
N SER A 118 3.73 18.24 -11.52
CA SER A 118 4.94 19.08 -11.64
C SER A 118 6.21 18.27 -11.81
N SER A 119 6.30 17.12 -11.14
CA SER A 119 7.42 16.20 -11.28
C SER A 119 7.00 14.80 -10.85
N PHE A 120 7.76 13.78 -11.27
CA PHE A 120 7.64 12.43 -10.73
C PHE A 120 9.01 11.76 -10.65
N LYS A 121 9.17 10.87 -9.67
CA LYS A 121 10.43 10.15 -9.42
C LYS A 121 10.18 8.79 -8.79
N HIS A 122 10.83 7.76 -9.34
CA HIS A 122 10.94 6.49 -8.65
C HIS A 122 11.89 6.60 -7.46
N VAL A 123 11.43 6.18 -6.29
CA VAL A 123 12.20 6.11 -5.06
C VAL A 123 12.28 4.65 -4.64
N VAL A 124 13.46 4.06 -4.78
CA VAL A 124 13.69 2.67 -4.34
C VAL A 124 14.22 2.70 -2.91
N MET A 125 13.48 2.09 -1.99
CA MET A 125 13.81 2.04 -0.58
C MET A 125 14.26 0.63 -0.20
N GLN A 126 15.40 0.51 0.48
CA GLN A 126 15.75 -0.70 1.23
C GLN A 126 15.26 -0.53 2.66
N TYR A 127 14.44 -1.47 3.13
CA TYR A 127 13.98 -1.52 4.53
C TYR A 127 14.18 -2.93 5.08
N ASP A 128 15.14 -3.10 5.99
CA ASP A 128 15.63 -4.42 6.43
C ASP A 128 16.09 -5.27 5.23
N ASP A 129 15.36 -6.34 4.91
CA ASP A 129 15.58 -7.25 3.79
C ASP A 129 14.62 -7.03 2.61
N LEU A 130 13.79 -5.97 2.67
CA LEU A 130 12.86 -5.59 1.61
C LEU A 130 13.46 -4.53 0.70
N THR A 131 13.16 -4.65 -0.59
CA THR A 131 13.37 -3.57 -1.56
C THR A 131 12.00 -3.13 -2.05
N ILE A 132 11.66 -1.86 -1.84
CA ILE A 132 10.35 -1.30 -2.11
C ILE A 132 10.51 -0.29 -3.22
N ASP A 133 9.91 -0.58 -4.36
CA ASP A 133 9.78 0.36 -5.47
C ASP A 133 8.55 1.24 -5.20
N SER A 134 8.79 2.55 -5.20
CA SER A 134 7.77 3.56 -4.97
C SER A 134 7.88 4.67 -6.00
N LEU A 135 6.78 5.39 -6.19
CA LEU A 135 6.66 6.52 -7.08
C LEU A 135 6.21 7.73 -6.27
N SER A 136 7.08 8.73 -6.25
CA SER A 136 6.82 10.07 -5.71
C SER A 136 6.33 10.95 -6.85
N ILE A 137 5.25 11.70 -6.63
CA ILE A 137 4.66 12.63 -7.60
C ILE A 137 4.40 13.95 -6.90
N GLU A 138 4.91 15.03 -7.49
CA GLU A 138 4.66 16.38 -7.01
C GLU A 138 3.52 17.01 -7.82
N ILE A 139 2.55 17.59 -7.11
CA ILE A 139 1.37 18.20 -7.71
C ILE A 139 1.55 19.72 -7.79
N PRO A 140 1.15 20.38 -8.90
CA PRO A 140 1.21 21.84 -8.99
C PRO A 140 0.48 22.52 -7.84
N ASN A 141 1.11 23.53 -7.24
CA ASN A 141 0.57 24.31 -6.11
C ASN A 141 0.30 23.50 -4.84
N ALA A 142 0.82 22.27 -4.72
CA ALA A 142 0.74 21.49 -3.50
C ALA A 142 1.51 22.15 -2.35
N HIS A 143 1.07 21.89 -1.12
CA HIS A 143 1.89 22.19 0.05
C HIS A 143 3.09 21.24 0.06
N PRO A 144 4.33 21.75 0.15
CA PRO A 144 5.54 20.91 -0.03
C PRO A 144 5.64 19.77 1.00
N ASN A 145 5.10 19.97 2.20
CA ASN A 145 5.15 19.01 3.30
C ASN A 145 3.84 18.24 3.50
N ARG A 146 2.88 18.34 2.55
CA ARG A 146 1.62 17.60 2.57
C ARG A 146 1.65 16.46 1.56
N TRP A 147 1.48 15.24 2.04
CA TRP A 147 1.65 14.03 1.23
C TRP A 147 0.50 13.04 1.44
N ILE A 148 -0.02 12.51 0.34
CA ILE A 148 -0.85 11.31 0.33
C ILE A 148 0.07 10.09 0.26
N LEU A 149 0.00 9.22 1.28
CA LEU A 149 0.61 7.89 1.23
C LEU A 149 -0.45 6.87 0.80
N PHE A 150 -0.38 6.45 -0.46
CA PHE A 150 -1.39 5.57 -1.06
C PHE A 150 -0.98 4.09 -1.02
N SER A 151 -1.79 3.29 -0.32
CA SER A 151 -1.69 1.84 -0.21
C SER A 151 -2.75 1.18 -1.08
N GLN A 152 -2.29 0.44 -2.09
CA GLN A 152 -3.15 -0.11 -3.14
C GLN A 152 -3.90 -1.38 -2.69
N GLY A 153 -4.87 -1.80 -3.52
CA GLY A 153 -5.60 -3.06 -3.42
C GLY A 153 -4.78 -4.29 -3.82
N ASN A 154 -5.39 -5.47 -3.71
CA ASN A 154 -4.74 -6.79 -3.89
C ASN A 154 -4.22 -7.09 -5.32
N CYS A 155 -4.79 -6.44 -6.33
CA CYS A 155 -4.37 -6.53 -7.73
C CYS A 155 -3.65 -5.26 -8.24
N GLY A 156 -3.42 -4.28 -7.36
CA GLY A 156 -2.85 -2.99 -7.71
C GLY A 156 -1.37 -3.07 -8.07
N THR A 157 -0.96 -2.22 -9.01
CA THR A 157 0.44 -1.91 -9.30
C THR A 157 0.55 -0.42 -9.59
N ILE A 158 1.65 0.23 -9.19
CA ILE A 158 1.93 1.64 -9.53
C ILE A 158 1.73 1.88 -11.03
N GLU A 159 2.20 0.94 -11.84
CA GLU A 159 2.24 1.03 -13.29
C GLU A 159 0.87 1.05 -13.98
N LYS A 160 -0.21 0.76 -13.23
CA LYS A 160 -1.58 0.79 -13.75
C LYS A 160 -2.38 2.01 -13.30
N HIS A 161 -1.97 2.69 -12.23
CA HIS A 161 -2.77 3.74 -11.60
C HIS A 161 -2.91 5.05 -12.38
N PHE A 162 -2.11 5.24 -13.42
CA PHE A 162 -2.13 6.45 -14.25
C PHE A 162 -2.49 6.17 -15.71
N ASN A 163 -3.09 5.01 -15.98
CA ASN A 163 -3.60 4.67 -17.31
C ASN A 163 -5.05 5.14 -17.51
N GLU A 164 -5.74 5.44 -16.43
CA GLU A 164 -7.16 5.79 -16.35
C GLU A 164 -7.35 6.99 -15.41
N GLU A 165 -8.58 7.50 -15.30
CA GLU A 165 -8.96 8.50 -14.30
C GLU A 165 -8.60 7.99 -12.90
N SER A 166 -7.80 8.77 -12.17
CA SER A 166 -7.14 8.32 -10.95
C SER A 166 -7.68 9.10 -9.76
N ASP A 167 -8.54 8.46 -8.97
CA ASP A 167 -9.16 9.06 -7.77
C ASP A 167 -8.13 9.67 -6.82
N VAL A 168 -6.97 9.01 -6.68
CA VAL A 168 -5.88 9.51 -5.84
C VAL A 168 -5.24 10.78 -6.41
N LEU A 169 -5.14 10.91 -7.74
CA LEU A 169 -4.62 12.11 -8.39
C LEU A 169 -5.60 13.28 -8.25
N GLU A 170 -6.89 13.04 -8.47
CA GLU A 170 -7.93 14.06 -8.30
C GLU A 170 -8.03 14.53 -6.85
N LEU A 171 -7.98 13.60 -5.90
CA LEU A 171 -7.92 13.92 -4.48
C LEU A 171 -6.65 14.71 -4.12
N ALA A 172 -5.49 14.35 -4.68
CA ALA A 172 -4.24 15.05 -4.44
C ALA A 172 -4.30 16.51 -4.88
N LYS A 173 -4.86 16.78 -6.07
CA LYS A 173 -5.11 18.14 -6.56
C LYS A 173 -6.06 18.90 -5.64
N ALA A 174 -7.20 18.28 -5.28
CA ALA A 174 -8.22 18.91 -4.46
C ALA A 174 -7.73 19.25 -3.04
N THR A 175 -6.81 18.45 -2.50
CA THR A 175 -6.21 18.64 -1.16
C THR A 175 -4.87 19.38 -1.18
N ARG A 176 -4.38 19.75 -2.38
CA ARG A 176 -3.07 20.36 -2.61
C ARG A 176 -1.94 19.54 -1.97
N SER A 177 -1.93 18.24 -2.26
CA SER A 177 -1.01 17.26 -1.68
C SER A 177 -0.13 16.63 -2.76
N ASN A 178 1.09 16.28 -2.39
CA ASN A 178 1.93 15.39 -3.20
C ASN A 178 1.51 13.93 -2.98
N ILE A 179 2.00 13.00 -3.81
CA ILE A 179 1.64 11.57 -3.71
C ILE A 179 2.90 10.74 -3.56
N LEU A 180 2.88 9.80 -2.61
CA LEU A 180 3.78 8.65 -2.58
C LEU A 180 2.94 7.37 -2.65
N MET A 181 3.21 6.54 -3.64
CA MET A 181 2.63 5.21 -3.75
C MET A 181 3.71 4.17 -3.94
N PHE A 182 3.45 2.93 -3.54
CA PHE A 182 4.45 1.87 -3.56
C PHE A 182 3.87 0.54 -4.01
N ASN A 183 4.74 -0.31 -4.55
CA ASN A 183 4.43 -1.70 -4.86
C ASN A 183 4.78 -2.57 -3.63
N TYR A 184 3.87 -3.46 -3.22
CA TYR A 184 4.14 -4.43 -2.16
C TYR A 184 5.28 -5.40 -2.53
N PRO A 185 5.96 -6.04 -1.56
CA PRO A 185 6.93 -7.10 -1.83
C PRO A 185 6.42 -8.15 -2.82
N GLY A 186 7.25 -8.50 -3.81
CA GLY A 186 6.91 -9.45 -4.86
C GLY A 186 6.11 -8.87 -6.03
N VAL A 187 5.66 -7.61 -5.95
CA VAL A 187 4.95 -6.91 -7.03
C VAL A 187 5.93 -6.10 -7.88
N MET A 188 5.90 -6.30 -9.20
CA MET A 188 6.71 -5.56 -10.19
C MET A 188 8.20 -5.47 -9.84
N SER A 189 8.72 -4.29 -9.49
CA SER A 189 10.14 -4.12 -9.10
C SER A 189 10.41 -4.31 -7.61
N SER A 190 9.38 -4.35 -6.76
CA SER A 190 9.54 -4.60 -5.33
C SER A 190 9.97 -6.05 -5.09
N ARG A 191 10.82 -6.24 -4.07
CA ARG A 191 11.46 -7.52 -3.73
C ARG A 191 11.37 -7.78 -2.23
N GLY A 192 11.35 -9.05 -1.87
CA GLY A 192 11.24 -9.52 -0.50
C GLY A 192 10.29 -10.71 -0.41
N SER A 193 10.25 -11.35 0.76
CA SER A 193 9.27 -12.42 0.99
C SER A 193 7.88 -11.81 1.14
N VAL A 194 6.89 -12.37 0.45
CA VAL A 194 5.49 -11.92 0.52
C VAL A 194 4.83 -12.54 1.75
N THR A 195 4.93 -11.84 2.87
CA THR A 195 4.30 -12.21 4.15
C THR A 195 3.50 -11.02 4.67
N ARG A 196 2.50 -11.29 5.53
CA ARG A 196 1.71 -10.24 6.18
C ARG A 196 2.59 -9.15 6.81
N GLU A 197 3.60 -9.55 7.56
CA GLU A 197 4.54 -8.65 8.24
C GLU A 197 5.32 -7.81 7.24
N ASN A 198 5.72 -8.37 6.11
CA ASN A 198 6.48 -7.63 5.10
C ASN A 198 5.60 -6.66 4.29
N LEU A 199 4.31 -6.95 4.11
CA LEU A 199 3.35 -5.97 3.60
C LEU A 199 3.24 -4.78 4.55
N ILE A 200 3.08 -5.04 5.85
CA ILE A 200 3.03 -4.00 6.89
C ILE A 200 4.32 -3.19 6.92
N LYS A 201 5.49 -3.86 6.94
CA LYS A 201 6.80 -3.20 6.91
C LYS A 201 7.00 -2.34 5.67
N SER A 202 6.47 -2.76 4.51
CA SER A 202 6.60 -1.94 3.29
C SER A 202 5.86 -0.60 3.40
N TYR A 203 4.70 -0.59 4.05
CA TYR A 203 3.99 0.65 4.37
C TYR A 203 4.78 1.50 5.39
N GLN A 204 5.31 0.87 6.44
CA GLN A 204 6.12 1.57 7.47
C GLN A 204 7.39 2.19 6.89
N ALA A 205 8.04 1.55 5.92
CA ALA A 205 9.18 2.12 5.22
C ALA A 205 8.79 3.42 4.49
N CYS A 206 7.61 3.47 3.87
CA CYS A 206 7.12 4.66 3.19
C CYS A 206 6.76 5.78 4.18
N VAL A 207 6.15 5.44 5.33
CA VAL A 207 5.90 6.40 6.42
C VAL A 207 7.21 7.03 6.89
N ARG A 208 8.22 6.20 7.18
CA ARG A 208 9.54 6.68 7.61
C ARG A 208 10.25 7.50 6.54
N TYR A 209 10.15 7.11 5.27
CA TYR A 209 10.69 7.91 4.18
C TYR A 209 10.03 9.29 4.12
N LEU A 210 8.71 9.39 4.24
CA LEU A 210 8.01 10.67 4.23
C LEU A 210 8.41 11.57 5.41
N ARG A 211 8.50 11.00 6.61
CA ARG A 211 8.66 11.74 7.87
C ARG A 211 10.11 11.94 8.29
N ASP A 212 10.84 10.82 8.41
CA ASP A 212 12.03 10.71 9.25
C ASP A 212 13.32 10.82 8.44
N GLU A 213 13.36 10.28 7.22
CA GLU A 213 14.61 10.15 6.46
C GLU A 213 15.06 11.47 5.82
N ASN A 214 16.37 11.72 5.77
CA ASN A 214 16.94 12.98 5.24
C ASN A 214 16.78 13.12 3.73
N GLN A 215 16.70 11.99 3.03
CA GLN A 215 16.44 11.91 1.59
C GLN A 215 14.94 12.03 1.27
N GLY A 216 14.09 12.06 2.30
CA GLY A 216 12.65 12.23 2.19
C GLY A 216 12.21 13.69 2.26
N PRO A 217 10.90 13.93 2.03
CA PRO A 217 10.34 15.29 1.97
C PRO A 217 10.13 15.96 3.33
N LYS A 218 10.31 15.26 4.46
CA LYS A 218 10.02 15.77 5.81
C LYS A 218 8.56 16.23 5.96
N ALA A 219 7.65 15.38 5.53
CA ALA A 219 6.22 15.64 5.59
C ALA A 219 5.76 15.84 7.04
N ASN A 220 4.95 16.88 7.27
CA ASN A 220 4.30 17.17 8.55
C ASN A 220 2.77 17.10 8.46
N GLN A 221 2.24 16.85 7.26
CA GLN A 221 0.83 16.59 7.01
C GLN A 221 0.73 15.35 6.13
N ILE A 222 0.19 14.25 6.68
CA ILE A 222 0.11 12.97 5.99
C ILE A 222 -1.35 12.53 5.87
N ILE A 223 -1.80 12.38 4.63
CA ILE A 223 -3.07 11.76 4.28
C ILE A 223 -2.77 10.29 3.99
N ALA A 224 -3.07 9.43 4.93
CA ALA A 224 -2.88 8.00 4.75
C ALA A 224 -4.10 7.44 4.00
N TYR A 225 -3.96 7.11 2.72
CA TYR A 225 -5.04 6.54 1.90
C TYR A 225 -4.80 5.04 1.68
N GLY A 226 -5.68 4.19 2.22
CA GLY A 226 -5.75 2.77 1.87
C GLY A 226 -6.99 2.46 1.02
N TYR A 227 -6.83 1.69 -0.06
CA TYR A 227 -7.92 1.15 -0.86
C TYR A 227 -7.94 -0.38 -0.78
N SER A 228 -9.12 -0.97 -0.54
CA SER A 228 -9.29 -2.43 -0.48
C SER A 228 -8.28 -3.08 0.48
N LEU A 229 -7.40 -3.99 0.02
CA LEU A 229 -6.28 -4.55 0.79
C LEU A 229 -5.47 -3.48 1.56
N GLY A 230 -5.23 -2.34 0.93
CA GLY A 230 -4.43 -1.25 1.49
C GLY A 230 -4.99 -0.68 2.79
N THR A 231 -6.31 -0.74 3.00
CA THR A 231 -6.94 -0.30 4.26
C THR A 231 -6.47 -1.13 5.46
N SER A 232 -6.34 -2.44 5.28
CA SER A 232 -5.88 -3.40 6.30
C SER A 232 -4.40 -3.22 6.57
N ILE A 233 -3.57 -3.16 5.50
CA ILE A 233 -2.12 -2.97 5.65
C ILE A 233 -1.82 -1.65 6.36
N GLN A 234 -2.48 -0.58 5.94
CA GLN A 234 -2.37 0.74 6.58
C GLN A 234 -2.79 0.67 8.06
N ALA A 235 -3.95 0.10 8.39
CA ALA A 235 -4.42 0.03 9.78
C ALA A 235 -3.40 -0.70 10.67
N ALA A 236 -2.91 -1.85 10.21
CA ALA A 236 -1.92 -2.64 10.95
C ALA A 236 -0.55 -1.95 11.06
N ALA A 237 -0.15 -1.18 10.04
CA ALA A 237 1.11 -0.44 10.05
C ALA A 237 1.08 0.75 11.02
N LEU A 238 -0.03 1.47 11.08
CA LEU A 238 -0.19 2.69 11.88
C LEU A 238 -0.49 2.41 13.37
N ASP A 239 -0.85 1.19 13.77
CA ASP A 239 -1.01 0.79 15.19
C ASP A 239 0.26 1.01 16.04
N ARG A 240 1.41 1.21 15.40
CA ARG A 240 2.71 1.46 16.06
C ARG A 240 3.24 2.87 15.83
N GLU A 241 2.48 3.73 15.17
CA GLU A 241 2.87 5.09 14.86
C GLU A 241 2.21 6.09 15.80
N ILE A 242 2.91 7.20 16.06
CA ILE A 242 2.32 8.35 16.76
C ILE A 242 1.38 9.03 15.76
N THR A 243 0.08 8.94 16.03
CA THR A 243 -0.98 9.45 15.14
C THR A 243 -1.87 10.51 15.80
N ASP A 244 -1.58 10.88 17.05
CA ASP A 244 -2.28 11.96 17.77
C ASP A 244 -1.72 13.36 17.48
N GLY A 245 -0.65 13.45 16.68
CA GLY A 245 0.02 14.70 16.37
C GLY A 245 0.94 15.24 17.47
N SER A 246 1.18 14.48 18.54
CA SER A 246 2.12 14.87 19.62
C SER A 246 3.57 15.04 19.13
N ASP A 247 3.91 14.44 17.99
CA ASP A 247 5.19 14.60 17.27
C ASP A 247 5.18 15.73 16.22
N LYS A 248 4.15 16.59 16.24
CA LYS A 248 3.92 17.72 15.31
C LYS A 248 3.54 17.30 13.88
N ILE A 249 3.00 16.09 13.72
CA ILE A 249 2.57 15.59 12.41
C ILE A 249 1.07 15.39 12.41
N LYS A 250 0.39 16.11 11.51
CA LYS A 250 -1.06 15.99 11.34
C LYS A 250 -1.35 14.77 10.46
N TRP A 251 -2.09 13.82 11.00
CA TRP A 251 -2.55 12.62 10.31
C TRP A 251 -4.05 12.68 10.04
N ILE A 252 -4.44 12.33 8.82
CA ILE A 252 -5.83 11.96 8.50
C ILE A 252 -5.82 10.70 7.63
N LEU A 253 -6.70 9.76 7.93
CA LEU A 253 -6.76 8.48 7.22
C LEU A 253 -7.99 8.44 6.31
N ILE A 254 -7.82 7.80 5.16
CA ILE A 254 -8.90 7.48 4.21
C ILE A 254 -8.92 5.97 4.04
N LYS A 255 -10.05 5.36 4.41
CA LYS A 255 -10.36 3.94 4.28
C LYS A 255 -11.38 3.75 3.17
N ASP A 256 -10.90 3.51 1.96
CA ASP A 256 -11.76 3.33 0.79
C ASP A 256 -12.06 1.84 0.59
N ARG A 257 -13.34 1.47 0.77
CA ARG A 257 -13.87 0.11 0.51
C ARG A 257 -12.97 -0.98 1.06
N GLY A 258 -12.61 -0.85 2.34
CA GLY A 258 -11.74 -1.81 3.03
C GLY A 258 -12.50 -2.99 3.64
N PRO A 259 -11.86 -4.14 3.85
CA PRO A 259 -12.45 -5.22 4.62
C PRO A 259 -12.32 -4.98 6.13
N ARG A 260 -13.30 -5.46 6.88
CA ARG A 260 -13.31 -5.54 8.35
C ARG A 260 -12.11 -6.34 8.86
N SER A 261 -11.98 -7.57 8.37
CA SER A 261 -10.80 -8.40 8.55
C SER A 261 -10.64 -9.40 7.41
N PHE A 262 -9.42 -9.90 7.18
CA PHE A 262 -9.22 -10.94 6.16
C PHE A 262 -9.91 -12.26 6.52
N ALA A 263 -10.02 -12.59 7.80
CA ALA A 263 -10.74 -13.79 8.22
C ALA A 263 -12.26 -13.66 8.01
N ASP A 264 -12.85 -12.49 8.18
CA ASP A 264 -14.28 -12.27 7.94
C ASP A 264 -14.59 -12.36 6.43
N VAL A 265 -13.73 -11.78 5.59
CA VAL A 265 -13.83 -11.94 4.13
C VAL A 265 -13.66 -13.40 3.73
N ALA A 266 -12.68 -14.10 4.29
CA ALA A 266 -12.50 -15.53 4.03
C ALA A 266 -13.73 -16.35 4.47
N PHE A 267 -14.35 -15.99 5.58
CA PHE A 267 -15.58 -16.62 6.09
C PHE A 267 -16.76 -16.44 5.13
N GLN A 268 -16.89 -15.25 4.51
CA GLN A 268 -17.92 -14.96 3.50
C GLN A 268 -17.83 -15.94 2.32
N PHE A 269 -16.63 -16.30 1.88
CA PHE A 269 -16.45 -17.26 0.78
C PHE A 269 -16.54 -18.71 1.23
N TYR A 270 -15.87 -19.07 2.33
CA TYR A 270 -15.90 -20.44 2.86
C TYR A 270 -15.43 -20.48 4.32
N LYS A 271 -16.31 -20.86 5.26
CA LYS A 271 -16.06 -20.78 6.72
C LYS A 271 -14.72 -21.37 7.18
N PRO A 272 -14.28 -22.57 6.70
CA PRO A 272 -12.98 -23.11 7.09
C PRO A 272 -11.77 -22.26 6.67
N LEU A 273 -11.88 -21.44 5.62
CA LEU A 273 -10.80 -20.52 5.21
C LEU A 273 -10.50 -19.49 6.29
N ALA A 274 -11.52 -19.02 7.02
CA ALA A 274 -11.31 -18.07 8.11
C ALA A 274 -10.38 -18.65 9.20
N CYS A 275 -10.53 -19.94 9.51
CA CYS A 275 -9.65 -20.65 10.44
C CYS A 275 -8.22 -20.75 9.87
N ILE A 276 -8.10 -21.09 8.59
CA ILE A 276 -6.80 -21.21 7.91
C ILE A 276 -6.07 -19.86 7.88
N VAL A 277 -6.74 -18.77 7.49
CA VAL A 277 -6.17 -17.41 7.47
C VAL A 277 -5.69 -16.98 8.85
N LYS A 278 -6.42 -17.32 9.92
CA LYS A 278 -5.99 -17.08 11.31
C LYS A 278 -4.80 -17.96 11.72
N LEU A 279 -4.86 -19.26 11.46
CA LEU A 279 -3.83 -20.24 11.82
C LEU A 279 -2.49 -19.92 11.16
N LEU A 280 -2.52 -19.50 9.90
CA LEU A 280 -1.35 -19.13 9.12
C LEU A 280 -0.83 -17.71 9.43
N GLY A 281 -1.48 -17.00 10.36
CA GLY A 281 -1.05 -15.66 10.75
C GLY A 281 -1.25 -14.61 9.66
N TRP A 282 -2.11 -14.85 8.67
CA TRP A 282 -2.42 -13.88 7.62
C TRP A 282 -3.50 -12.89 8.03
N ASN A 283 -4.32 -13.21 9.04
CA ASN A 283 -5.42 -12.33 9.44
C ASN A 283 -4.94 -10.93 9.86
N ILE A 284 -5.50 -9.91 9.21
CA ILE A 284 -5.44 -8.52 9.67
C ILE A 284 -6.86 -8.10 10.01
N ASP A 285 -7.06 -7.65 11.25
CA ASP A 285 -8.32 -7.09 11.74
C ASP A 285 -8.24 -5.57 11.67
N SER A 286 -8.64 -5.02 10.52
CA SER A 286 -8.58 -3.59 10.24
C SER A 286 -9.37 -2.78 11.27
N THR A 287 -10.52 -3.28 11.69
CA THR A 287 -11.38 -2.64 12.68
C THR A 287 -10.68 -2.55 14.03
N LYS A 288 -10.12 -3.64 14.53
CA LYS A 288 -9.41 -3.67 15.82
C LYS A 288 -8.21 -2.72 15.85
N TYR A 289 -7.49 -2.59 14.74
CA TYR A 289 -6.39 -1.63 14.65
C TYR A 289 -6.92 -0.18 14.64
N SER A 290 -7.97 0.09 13.86
CA SER A 290 -8.56 1.43 13.73
C SER A 290 -9.28 1.91 15.00
N GLU A 291 -9.74 1.00 15.85
CA GLU A 291 -10.29 1.31 17.18
C GLU A 291 -9.30 2.00 18.12
N LYS A 292 -7.99 1.86 17.87
CA LYS A 292 -6.95 2.45 18.73
C LYS A 292 -6.35 3.72 18.15
N LEU A 293 -6.58 3.99 16.87
CA LEU A 293 -6.02 5.16 16.20
C LEU A 293 -6.67 6.44 16.74
N LEU A 294 -5.82 7.43 16.99
CA LEU A 294 -6.19 8.71 17.63
C LEU A 294 -6.50 9.81 16.61
N CYS A 295 -5.99 9.69 15.39
CA CYS A 295 -6.29 10.59 14.27
C CYS A 295 -7.72 10.41 13.73
N PRO A 296 -8.25 11.42 13.02
CA PRO A 296 -9.47 11.27 12.24
C PRO A 296 -9.33 10.24 11.11
N GLU A 297 -10.37 9.44 10.92
CA GLU A 297 -10.46 8.44 9.85
C GLU A 297 -11.75 8.64 9.04
N ILE A 298 -11.60 8.95 7.77
CA ILE A 298 -12.65 8.95 6.77
C ILE A 298 -12.82 7.51 6.27
N PHE A 299 -14.05 7.01 6.18
CA PHE A 299 -14.32 5.73 5.55
C PHE A 299 -15.42 5.84 4.50
N ILE A 300 -15.09 5.38 3.30
CA ILE A 300 -15.93 5.44 2.11
C ILE A 300 -16.55 4.06 1.91
N TYR A 301 -17.86 4.02 1.67
CA TYR A 301 -18.59 2.76 1.55
C TYR A 301 -19.80 2.88 0.62
N ASN A 302 -20.18 1.74 0.03
CA ASN A 302 -21.38 1.64 -0.79
C ASN A 302 -22.64 1.76 0.07
N SER A 303 -23.59 2.56 -0.39
CA SER A 303 -24.82 2.85 0.32
C SER A 303 -26.06 2.76 -0.59
N ASP A 304 -27.21 2.53 0.03
CA ASP A 304 -28.51 2.67 -0.61
C ASP A 304 -28.97 4.14 -0.65
N ASN A 305 -30.16 4.40 -1.19
CA ASN A 305 -30.74 5.75 -1.29
C ASN A 305 -30.99 6.45 0.07
N ASN A 306 -30.91 5.71 1.18
CA ASN A 306 -31.09 6.22 2.53
C ASN A 306 -29.76 6.25 3.31
N ASP A 307 -28.62 6.22 2.61
CA ASP A 307 -27.27 6.16 3.17
C ASP A 307 -26.99 4.91 4.03
N ASN A 308 -27.80 3.85 3.94
CA ASN A 308 -27.53 2.61 4.66
C ASN A 308 -26.41 1.83 3.96
N LEU A 309 -25.46 1.31 4.74
CA LEU A 309 -24.41 0.43 4.23
C LEU A 309 -24.99 -0.81 3.54
N ILE A 310 -24.55 -1.01 2.30
CA ILE A 310 -24.74 -2.24 1.52
C ILE A 310 -23.37 -2.81 1.12
N GLY A 311 -23.36 -4.01 0.53
CA GLY A 311 -22.12 -4.59 0.00
C GLY A 311 -21.67 -3.87 -1.29
N ASP A 312 -20.37 -3.89 -1.57
CA ASP A 312 -19.77 -3.28 -2.77
C ASP A 312 -19.57 -4.29 -3.92
N GLY A 313 -20.16 -5.48 -3.79
CA GLY A 313 -20.00 -6.58 -4.75
C GLY A 313 -18.78 -7.47 -4.50
N LEU A 314 -17.78 -7.01 -3.75
CA LEU A 314 -16.68 -7.85 -3.26
C LEU A 314 -16.88 -8.22 -1.78
N PHE A 315 -17.19 -7.21 -0.96
CA PHE A 315 -17.46 -7.34 0.46
C PHE A 315 -18.96 -7.22 0.71
N ASN A 316 -19.50 -8.15 1.48
CA ASN A 316 -20.85 -8.05 1.99
C ASN A 316 -20.91 -6.97 3.08
N LYS A 317 -22.13 -6.48 3.38
CA LYS A 317 -22.38 -5.48 4.40
C LYS A 317 -21.64 -5.77 5.71
N GLU A 318 -21.62 -7.01 6.18
CA GLU A 318 -21.04 -7.40 7.47
C GLU A 318 -19.51 -7.51 7.46
N THR A 319 -18.92 -7.65 6.27
CA THR A 319 -17.46 -7.80 6.06
C THR A 319 -16.80 -6.50 5.60
N CYS A 320 -17.57 -5.46 5.28
CA CYS A 320 -17.09 -4.10 5.05
C CYS A 320 -16.50 -3.48 6.32
N PHE A 321 -15.39 -2.74 6.18
CA PHE A 321 -14.75 -2.00 7.28
C PHE A 321 -15.71 -1.02 7.97
N ALA A 322 -16.60 -0.40 7.21
CA ALA A 322 -17.57 0.60 7.68
C ALA A 322 -18.58 0.02 8.69
N ALA A 323 -18.95 -1.25 8.53
CA ALA A 323 -20.07 -1.88 9.23
C ALA A 323 -20.08 -1.66 10.75
N PRO A 324 -18.99 -1.98 11.48
CA PRO A 324 -18.99 -1.76 12.91
C PRO A 324 -18.99 -0.27 13.28
N PHE A 325 -18.53 0.67 12.43
CA PHE A 325 -18.44 2.11 12.78
C PHE A 325 -19.73 2.90 12.52
N LEU A 326 -20.72 2.27 11.88
CA LEU A 326 -22.05 2.84 11.65
C LEU A 326 -23.08 2.44 12.72
N ASP A 327 -22.70 1.53 13.63
CA ASP A 327 -23.55 1.12 14.74
C ASP A 327 -23.70 2.26 15.78
N PRO A 328 -24.91 2.80 16.00
CA PRO A 328 -25.13 3.92 16.93
C PRO A 328 -24.89 3.52 18.40
N ASP A 329 -25.01 2.23 18.73
CA ASP A 329 -24.83 1.72 20.08
C ASP A 329 -23.36 1.42 20.40
N ARG A 330 -22.47 1.53 19.39
CA ARG A 330 -21.05 1.27 19.58
C ARG A 330 -20.39 2.36 20.41
N LYS A 331 -19.52 1.91 21.32
CA LYS A 331 -18.60 2.81 22.03
C LYS A 331 -17.73 3.58 21.03
N LYS A 332 -17.80 4.91 21.08
CA LYS A 332 -17.00 5.79 20.21
C LYS A 332 -15.50 5.53 20.44
N PRO A 333 -14.74 5.19 19.39
CA PRO A 333 -13.28 5.09 19.46
C PRO A 333 -12.67 6.50 19.69
N PRO A 334 -11.41 6.58 20.15
CA PRO A 334 -10.77 7.86 20.46
C PRO A 334 -10.57 8.76 19.23
N GLY A 335 -10.14 8.22 18.09
CA GLY A 335 -10.08 8.96 16.84
C GLY A 335 -11.45 9.10 16.17
N ASN A 336 -11.76 10.30 15.67
CA ASN A 336 -13.02 10.61 15.00
C ASN A 336 -13.22 9.71 13.76
N LYS A 337 -14.39 9.07 13.62
CA LYS A 337 -14.71 8.21 12.47
C LYS A 337 -15.77 8.90 11.62
N ILE A 338 -15.41 9.22 10.39
CA ILE A 338 -16.18 10.10 9.50
C ILE A 338 -16.73 9.28 8.33
N PRO A 339 -18.02 8.93 8.32
CA PRO A 339 -18.62 8.19 7.21
C PRO A 339 -18.78 9.09 5.97
N VAL A 340 -18.42 8.54 4.82
CA VAL A 340 -18.74 9.09 3.50
C VAL A 340 -19.50 8.01 2.71
N PRO A 341 -20.85 7.99 2.79
CA PRO A 341 -21.64 7.10 1.95
C PRO A 341 -21.53 7.53 0.48
N GLU A 342 -21.50 6.56 -0.41
CA GLU A 342 -21.62 6.75 -1.84
C GLU A 342 -22.63 5.75 -2.42
N GLN A 343 -23.57 6.24 -3.23
CA GLN A 343 -24.63 5.41 -3.78
C GLN A 343 -24.12 4.61 -4.97
N GLU A 344 -24.51 3.34 -5.04
CA GLU A 344 -24.20 2.43 -6.15
C GLU A 344 -22.69 2.23 -6.42
N LEU A 345 -21.83 2.51 -5.43
CA LEU A 345 -20.38 2.35 -5.54
C LEU A 345 -19.99 0.87 -5.47
N LEU A 346 -19.74 0.22 -6.62
CA LEU A 346 -19.15 -1.12 -6.62
C LEU A 346 -17.66 -1.06 -6.25
N HIS A 347 -17.08 -2.21 -5.92
CA HIS A 347 -15.73 -2.28 -5.36
C HIS A 347 -14.68 -1.65 -6.27
N TYR A 348 -14.82 -1.82 -7.59
CA TYR A 348 -13.84 -1.40 -8.59
C TYR A 348 -14.18 -0.08 -9.29
N ASP A 349 -15.31 0.54 -8.94
CA ASP A 349 -15.72 1.79 -9.57
C ASP A 349 -14.83 2.95 -9.09
N SER A 350 -14.68 3.97 -9.93
CA SER A 350 -14.09 5.24 -9.48
C SER A 350 -15.04 5.96 -8.54
N LEU A 351 -14.50 6.71 -7.58
CA LEU A 351 -15.28 7.60 -6.74
C LEU A 351 -15.89 8.72 -7.60
N SER A 352 -17.15 9.07 -7.33
CA SER A 352 -17.78 10.22 -7.96
C SER A 352 -17.08 11.52 -7.56
N THR A 353 -17.18 12.53 -8.41
CA THR A 353 -16.67 13.88 -8.11
C THR A 353 -17.27 14.46 -6.83
N SER A 354 -18.51 14.11 -6.50
CA SER A 354 -19.19 14.52 -5.25
C SER A 354 -18.52 13.89 -4.02
N ALA A 355 -18.28 12.58 -4.05
CA ALA A 355 -17.59 11.88 -2.97
C ALA A 355 -16.16 12.40 -2.79
N LEU A 356 -15.40 12.54 -3.88
CA LEU A 356 -14.04 13.12 -3.86
C LEU A 356 -14.04 14.54 -3.29
N SER A 357 -14.99 15.39 -3.68
CA SER A 357 -15.10 16.77 -3.17
C SER A 357 -15.41 16.79 -1.68
N ARG A 358 -16.28 15.89 -1.20
CA ARG A 358 -16.60 15.76 0.23
C ARG A 358 -15.39 15.30 1.03
N VAL A 359 -14.67 14.29 0.55
CA VAL A 359 -13.44 13.80 1.19
C VAL A 359 -12.38 14.91 1.22
N ALA A 360 -12.15 15.58 0.09
CA ALA A 360 -11.18 16.68 -0.01
C ALA A 360 -11.51 17.83 0.94
N LYS A 361 -12.80 18.20 1.05
CA LYS A 361 -13.26 19.22 1.99
C LYS A 361 -12.93 18.85 3.44
N ILE A 362 -13.27 17.63 3.86
CA ILE A 362 -12.98 17.14 5.24
C ILE A 362 -11.47 17.16 5.50
N VAL A 363 -10.67 16.71 4.53
CA VAL A 363 -9.20 16.71 4.63
C VAL A 363 -8.64 18.12 4.79
N SER A 364 -9.05 19.05 3.91
CA SER A 364 -8.56 20.43 3.96
C SER A 364 -9.01 21.13 5.23
N GLU A 365 -10.27 21.00 5.66
CA GLU A 365 -10.76 21.58 6.91
C GLU A 365 -9.94 21.13 8.13
N TYR A 366 -9.54 19.85 8.18
CA TYR A 366 -8.72 19.34 9.27
C TYR A 366 -7.25 19.77 9.18
N LEU A 367 -6.63 19.71 7.99
CA LEU A 367 -5.21 20.00 7.82
C LEU A 367 -4.91 21.50 7.83
N ASP A 368 -5.85 22.33 7.38
CA ASP A 368 -5.71 23.79 7.30
C ASP A 368 -6.21 24.52 8.55
N ALA A 369 -6.84 23.81 9.50
CA ALA A 369 -7.19 24.39 10.79
C ALA A 369 -5.93 24.90 11.50
N GLU A 370 -5.97 26.17 11.93
CA GLU A 370 -4.97 26.75 12.82
C GLU A 370 -4.99 26.00 14.16
N ASP A 371 -3.80 25.72 14.70
CA ASP A 371 -3.63 25.01 15.98
C ASP A 371 -4.01 25.87 17.19
#